data_AF-X1U8R6-F1
#
_entry.id   AF-X1U8R6-F1
#
_cell.length_a   1.000
_cell.length_b   1.000
_cell.length_c   1.000
_cell.angle_alpha   90.00
_cell.angle_beta   90.00
_cell.angle_gamma   90.00
#
_symmetry.space_group_name_H-M   'P 1'
#
loop_
_entity.id
_entity.type
_entity.pdbx_description
1 polymer ?
#
loop_
_entity_poly.entity_id
_entity_poly.type
_entity_poly.pdbx_seq_one_letter_code
_entity_poly.pdbx_strand_id
1 'polypeptide(L)'
;MKLSAYHKQKGDETELYSPLFTKTYDMVYVSKIFTKFNINECYIPKDHYWAGGSGFSLKSKLPKEIEHLMPDYSLYNLDYSLGFTTRGCIRNCGFCIVREKEGKIKEHAQVEEFLNPKSN
;
A
#
# COMPACT_ATOMS: atom_id res chain seq x y z
N MET A 1 3.56 -1.79 4.02
CA MET A 1 4.33 -1.04 5.03
C MET A 1 3.46 -0.15 5.92
N LYS A 2 2.66 0.81 5.41
CA LYS A 2 1.81 1.66 6.29
C LYS A 2 0.70 0.90 7.03
N LEU A 3 0.04 -0.06 6.37
CA LEU A 3 -0.89 -1.00 7.02
C LEU A 3 -0.22 -1.81 8.14
N SER A 4 1.02 -2.25 7.91
CA SER A 4 1.83 -2.97 8.90
C SER A 4 2.10 -2.10 10.13
N ALA A 5 2.52 -0.85 9.92
CA ALA A 5 2.71 0.12 11.00
C ALA A 5 1.42 0.38 11.80
N TYR A 6 0.29 0.53 11.10
CA TYR A 6 -1.03 0.74 11.73
C TYR A 6 -1.42 -0.42 12.66
N HIS A 7 -1.27 -1.65 12.19
CA HIS A 7 -1.59 -2.86 12.95
C HIS A 7 -0.65 -3.05 14.14
N LYS A 8 0.67 -2.87 13.95
CA LYS A 8 1.65 -2.92 15.05
C LYS A 8 1.37 -1.90 16.15
N GLN A 9 0.89 -0.69 15.81
CA GLN A 9 0.50 0.32 16.81
C GLN A 9 -0.68 -0.13 17.69
N LYS A 10 -1.49 -1.08 17.22
CA LYS A 10 -2.60 -1.68 17.96
C LYS A 10 -2.21 -2.95 18.73
N GLY A 11 -0.97 -3.39 18.60
CA GLY A 11 -0.48 -4.63 19.20
C GLY A 11 -0.69 -5.87 18.32
N ASP A 12 -1.11 -5.71 17.06
CA ASP A 12 -1.25 -6.83 16.12
C ASP A 12 0.12 -7.26 15.57
N GLU A 13 0.22 -8.53 15.21
CA GLU A 13 1.37 -9.07 14.49
C GLU A 13 1.17 -8.98 12.97
N THR A 14 2.24 -8.69 12.24
CA THR A 14 2.17 -8.49 10.79
C THR A 14 3.41 -9.03 10.12
N GLU A 15 3.22 -9.77 9.03
CA GLU A 15 4.31 -10.33 8.23
C GLU A 15 3.98 -10.31 6.73
N LEU A 16 4.95 -10.72 5.91
CA LEU A 16 4.69 -10.93 4.49
C LEU A 16 3.87 -12.21 4.32
N TYR A 17 2.76 -12.08 3.60
CA TYR A 17 1.81 -13.17 3.39
C TYR A 17 2.47 -14.42 2.79
N SER A 18 2.27 -15.56 3.44
CA SER A 18 2.64 -16.88 2.94
C SER A 18 1.39 -17.72 2.61
N PRO A 19 1.18 -18.12 1.34
CA PRO A 19 0.05 -18.96 0.95
C PRO A 19 -0.02 -20.32 1.66
N LEU A 20 1.10 -20.81 2.23
CA LEU A 20 1.11 -22.06 2.99
C LEU A 20 0.39 -21.93 4.35
N PHE A 21 0.32 -20.72 4.87
CA PHE A 21 -0.24 -20.43 6.19
C PHE A 21 -1.54 -19.61 6.11
N THR A 22 -2.22 -19.59 4.95
CA THR A 22 -3.42 -18.75 4.74
C THR A 22 -4.42 -18.78 5.90
N LYS A 23 -4.68 -19.97 6.47
CA LYS A 23 -5.66 -20.16 7.55
C LYS A 23 -5.23 -19.61 8.91
N THR A 24 -3.97 -19.22 9.10
CA THR A 24 -3.48 -18.66 10.36
C THR A 24 -3.59 -17.14 10.41
N TYR A 25 -3.94 -16.49 9.30
CA TYR A 25 -4.09 -15.04 9.24
C TYR A 25 -5.52 -14.62 9.53
N ASP A 26 -5.71 -13.63 10.39
CA ASP A 26 -7.02 -13.00 10.61
C ASP A 26 -7.41 -12.08 9.43
N MET A 27 -6.42 -11.52 8.73
CA MET A 27 -6.63 -10.59 7.61
C MET A 27 -5.43 -10.60 6.65
N VAL A 28 -5.70 -10.66 5.35
CA VAL A 28 -4.68 -10.54 4.30
C VAL A 28 -4.87 -9.27 3.47
N TYR A 29 -3.81 -8.47 3.35
CA TYR A 29 -3.83 -7.26 2.52
C TYR A 29 -3.16 -7.49 1.17
N VAL A 30 -3.88 -7.21 0.09
CA VAL A 30 -3.42 -7.43 -1.29
C VAL A 30 -3.31 -6.11 -2.03
N SER A 31 -2.21 -5.92 -2.76
CA SER A 31 -2.03 -4.77 -3.66
C SER A 31 -1.74 -5.22 -5.08
N LYS A 32 -2.50 -4.72 -6.06
CA LYS A 32 -2.34 -5.06 -7.49
C LYS A 32 -2.35 -3.81 -8.35
N ILE A 33 -1.39 -3.69 -9.27
CA ILE A 33 -1.25 -2.54 -10.16
C ILE A 33 -1.97 -2.77 -11.51
N PHE A 34 -1.82 -3.95 -12.10
CA PHE A 34 -2.35 -4.26 -13.42
C PHE A 34 -3.66 -5.05 -13.32
N THR A 35 -4.58 -4.83 -14.26
CA THR A 35 -5.87 -5.54 -14.30
C THR A 35 -5.72 -6.96 -14.82
N LYS A 36 -4.66 -7.24 -15.61
CA LYS A 36 -4.37 -8.57 -16.15
C LYS A 36 -4.29 -9.60 -15.03
N PHE A 37 -4.92 -10.75 -15.25
CA PHE A 37 -4.88 -11.87 -14.32
C PHE A 37 -3.44 -12.40 -14.15
N ASN A 38 -3.10 -12.75 -12.92
CA ASN A 38 -1.87 -13.40 -12.50
C ASN A 38 -2.23 -14.64 -11.65
N ILE A 39 -1.50 -15.75 -11.85
CA ILE A 39 -1.72 -17.01 -11.12
C ILE A 39 -1.67 -16.85 -9.59
N ASN A 40 -0.93 -15.87 -9.08
CA ASN A 40 -0.85 -15.59 -7.65
C ASN A 40 -2.19 -15.14 -7.04
N GLU A 41 -3.13 -14.66 -7.87
CA GLU A 41 -4.48 -14.33 -7.42
C GLU A 41 -5.25 -15.56 -6.92
N CYS A 42 -4.87 -16.76 -7.35
CA CYS A 42 -5.42 -18.02 -6.83
C CYS A 42 -5.06 -18.26 -5.35
N TYR A 43 -4.03 -17.57 -4.84
CA TYR A 43 -3.61 -17.68 -3.43
C TYR A 43 -4.22 -16.61 -2.53
N ILE A 44 -5.10 -15.74 -3.06
CA ILE A 44 -5.82 -14.76 -2.23
C ILE A 44 -6.93 -15.52 -1.48
N PRO A 45 -7.04 -15.37 -0.14
CA PRO A 45 -8.13 -16.00 0.61
C PRO A 45 -9.49 -15.46 0.17
N LYS A 46 -10.55 -16.25 0.34
CA LYS A 46 -11.89 -15.90 -0.15
C LYS A 46 -12.70 -15.05 0.82
N ASP A 47 -12.38 -15.13 2.10
CA ASP A 47 -13.22 -14.70 3.22
C ASP A 47 -12.55 -13.67 4.14
N HIS A 48 -11.23 -13.56 4.13
CA HIS A 48 -10.48 -12.67 5.04
C HIS A 48 -9.36 -11.90 4.30
N TYR A 49 -9.75 -11.05 3.34
CA TYR A 49 -8.81 -10.16 2.67
C TYR A 49 -9.35 -8.76 2.39
N TRP A 50 -8.44 -7.82 2.26
CA TRP A 50 -8.69 -6.50 1.69
C TRP A 50 -7.77 -6.27 0.50
N ALA A 51 -8.35 -5.89 -0.65
CA ALA A 51 -7.60 -5.67 -1.87
C ALA A 51 -7.61 -4.19 -2.29
N GLY A 52 -6.44 -3.69 -2.66
CA GLY A 52 -6.23 -2.34 -3.15
C GLY A 52 -5.35 -2.28 -4.40
N GLY A 53 -5.24 -1.08 -4.95
CA GLY A 53 -4.44 -0.82 -6.14
C GLY A 53 -5.24 -0.80 -7.44
N SER A 54 -4.62 -0.22 -8.46
CA SER A 54 -5.28 0.08 -9.75
C SER A 54 -5.78 -1.17 -10.49
N GLY A 55 -5.20 -2.34 -10.19
CA GLY A 55 -5.61 -3.61 -10.78
C GLY A 55 -6.94 -4.13 -10.27
N PHE A 56 -7.40 -3.66 -9.11
CA PHE A 56 -8.72 -3.97 -8.55
C PHE A 56 -9.69 -2.79 -8.69
N SER A 57 -9.27 -1.60 -8.31
CA SER A 57 -10.12 -0.40 -8.38
C SER A 57 -9.26 0.87 -8.35
N LEU A 58 -9.60 1.81 -9.24
CA LEU A 58 -8.99 3.15 -9.25
C LEU A 58 -9.45 4.02 -8.08
N LYS A 59 -10.54 3.64 -7.40
CA LYS A 59 -11.15 4.40 -6.31
C LYS A 59 -10.72 3.94 -4.92
N SER A 60 -10.15 2.74 -4.80
CA SER A 60 -9.67 2.21 -3.52
C SER A 60 -8.57 3.10 -2.96
N LYS A 61 -8.80 3.65 -1.77
CA LYS A 61 -7.88 4.53 -1.05
C LYS A 61 -7.73 4.01 0.36
N LEU A 62 -6.52 4.13 0.89
CA LEU A 62 -6.31 3.95 2.32
C LEU A 62 -7.02 5.08 3.09
N PRO A 63 -7.57 4.78 4.27
CA PRO A 63 -8.01 5.80 5.21
C PRO A 63 -6.86 6.78 5.49
N LYS A 64 -7.20 8.07 5.69
CA LYS A 64 -6.22 9.15 5.81
C LYS A 64 -5.26 8.90 6.98
N GLU A 65 -5.79 8.42 8.08
CA GLU A 65 -5.04 8.05 9.29
C GLU A 65 -4.01 6.95 9.05
N ILE A 66 -4.22 6.05 8.08
CA ILE A 66 -3.23 5.02 7.70
C ILE A 66 -2.28 5.56 6.63
N GLU A 67 -2.80 6.30 5.66
CA GLU A 67 -2.03 6.88 4.56
C GLU A 67 -0.94 7.84 5.07
N HIS A 68 -1.12 8.49 6.22
CA HIS A 68 -0.15 9.43 6.81
C HIS A 68 0.69 8.84 7.95
N LEU A 69 0.80 7.51 8.04
CA LEU A 69 1.73 6.86 8.97
C LEU A 69 3.12 6.69 8.36
N MET A 70 4.13 6.74 9.23
CA MET A 70 5.47 6.26 8.95
C MET A 70 5.40 4.79 8.50
N PRO A 71 5.96 4.43 7.34
CA PRO A 71 5.98 3.05 6.90
C PRO A 71 6.77 2.15 7.88
N ASP A 72 6.26 0.95 8.11
CA ASP A 72 7.04 -0.10 8.75
C ASP A 72 8.12 -0.63 7.79
N TYR A 73 9.30 -0.04 7.88
CA TYR A 73 10.46 -0.39 7.06
C TYR A 73 11.07 -1.76 7.42
N SER A 74 10.81 -2.26 8.63
CA SER A 74 11.36 -3.56 9.05
C SER A 74 10.70 -4.73 8.32
N LEU A 75 9.46 -4.56 7.84
CA LEU A 75 8.73 -5.58 7.07
C LEU A 75 9.49 -6.08 5.83
N TYR A 76 10.28 -5.19 5.21
CA TYR A 76 11.10 -5.51 4.03
C TYR A 76 12.61 -5.34 4.33
N ASN A 77 12.98 -5.09 5.59
CA ASN A 77 14.35 -4.80 6.00
C ASN A 77 15.03 -3.68 5.16
N LEU A 78 14.33 -2.56 4.97
CA LEU A 78 14.84 -1.44 4.18
C LEU A 78 15.68 -0.47 5.03
N ASP A 79 16.78 -0.01 4.44
CA ASP A 79 17.70 1.01 4.94
C ASP A 79 17.57 2.35 4.19
N TYR A 80 16.45 2.56 3.49
CA TYR A 80 16.13 3.80 2.83
C TYR A 80 14.66 4.19 3.07
N SER A 81 14.35 5.45 2.80
CA SER A 81 13.01 6.02 2.92
C SER A 81 12.20 5.84 1.65
N LEU A 82 10.91 5.53 1.77
CA LEU A 82 9.96 5.46 0.65
C LEU A 82 8.68 6.21 0.98
N GLY A 83 8.37 7.22 0.17
CA GLY A 83 7.15 8.00 0.32
C GLY A 83 6.90 8.92 -0.87
N PHE A 84 5.76 9.61 -0.82
CA PHE A 84 5.34 10.56 -1.84
C PHE A 84 5.20 11.94 -1.19
N THR A 85 5.95 12.94 -1.66
CA THR A 85 5.71 14.34 -1.25
C THR A 85 4.54 14.96 -2.00
N THR A 86 4.23 14.44 -3.19
CA THR A 86 3.13 14.88 -4.05
C THR A 86 2.40 13.68 -4.67
N ARG A 87 1.13 13.88 -5.02
CA ARG A 87 0.28 12.90 -5.71
C ARG A 87 -0.47 13.56 -6.85
N GLY A 88 -0.95 12.77 -7.81
CA GLY A 88 -1.60 13.29 -9.02
C GLY A 88 -0.62 13.75 -10.09
N CYS A 89 -1.15 14.29 -11.19
CA CYS A 89 -0.35 14.71 -12.33
C CYS A 89 -0.85 16.04 -12.91
N ILE A 90 0.04 16.83 -13.54
CA ILE A 90 -0.31 18.06 -14.28
C ILE A 90 -0.75 17.80 -15.72
N ARG A 91 -0.53 16.58 -16.26
CA ARG A 91 -0.92 16.19 -17.63
C ARG A 91 -2.23 15.37 -17.65
N ASN A 92 -3.00 15.46 -18.73
CA ASN A 92 -4.23 14.70 -18.93
C ASN A 92 -4.06 13.79 -20.16
N CYS A 93 -3.08 12.90 -20.10
CA CYS A 93 -2.74 12.01 -21.20
C CYS A 93 -3.81 10.91 -21.31
N GLY A 94 -4.37 10.70 -22.51
CA GLY A 94 -5.45 9.71 -22.72
C GLY A 94 -5.07 8.26 -22.39
N PHE A 95 -3.78 7.93 -22.38
CA PHE A 95 -3.29 6.59 -22.02
C PHE A 95 -3.02 6.41 -20.51
N CYS A 96 -2.96 7.51 -19.74
CA CYS A 96 -2.46 7.49 -18.36
C CYS A 96 -3.58 7.58 -17.34
N ILE A 97 -3.71 6.55 -16.50
CA ILE A 97 -4.76 6.46 -15.47
C ILE A 97 -4.58 7.44 -14.29
N VAL A 98 -3.43 8.09 -14.15
CA VAL A 98 -3.08 8.87 -12.94
C VAL A 98 -4.06 10.03 -12.72
N ARG A 99 -4.49 10.72 -13.78
CA ARG A 99 -5.42 11.86 -13.63
C ARG A 99 -6.77 11.43 -13.08
N GLU A 100 -7.29 10.29 -13.53
CA GLU A 100 -8.54 9.70 -13.04
C GLU A 100 -8.38 9.18 -11.60
N LYS A 101 -7.29 8.45 -11.34
CA LYS A 101 -7.03 7.80 -10.04
C LYS A 101 -6.74 8.80 -8.93
N GLU A 102 -5.83 9.75 -9.18
CA GLU A 102 -5.25 10.60 -8.14
C GLU A 102 -5.68 12.07 -8.25
N GLY A 103 -6.16 12.50 -9.43
CA GLY A 103 -6.59 13.87 -9.70
C GLY A 103 -5.46 14.79 -10.20
N LYS A 104 -5.71 16.10 -10.11
CA LYS A 104 -4.67 17.11 -10.37
C LYS A 104 -3.55 16.98 -9.33
N ILE A 105 -2.34 17.41 -9.71
CA ILE A 105 -1.20 17.45 -8.79
C ILE A 105 -1.58 18.19 -7.50
N LYS A 106 -1.14 17.63 -6.37
CA LYS A 106 -1.35 18.20 -5.05
C LYS A 106 -0.25 17.73 -4.10
N GLU A 107 -0.02 18.53 -3.07
CA GLU A 107 0.78 18.14 -1.92
C GLU A 107 0.18 16.90 -1.24
N HIS A 108 1.05 16.08 -0.68
CA HIS A 108 0.66 14.85 -0.02
C HIS A 108 1.22 14.76 1.38
N ALA A 109 2.53 14.59 1.54
CA ALA A 109 3.17 14.36 2.83
C ALA A 109 4.47 15.14 2.95
N GLN A 110 4.81 15.55 4.18
CA GLN A 110 6.14 16.07 4.50
C GLN A 110 7.16 14.91 4.52
N VAL A 111 8.45 15.20 4.28
CA VAL A 111 9.49 14.15 4.19
C VAL A 111 9.64 13.42 5.53
N GLU A 112 9.46 14.15 6.63
CA GLU A 112 9.52 13.65 8.00
C GLU A 112 8.47 12.56 8.27
N GLU A 113 7.34 12.55 7.55
CA GLU A 113 6.30 11.52 7.68
C GLU A 113 6.80 10.13 7.26
N PHE A 114 7.82 10.05 6.41
CA PHE A 114 8.33 8.79 5.88
C PHE A 114 9.87 8.70 5.95
N LEU A 115 10.53 9.54 6.74
CA LEU A 115 11.98 9.45 6.94
C LEU A 115 12.33 8.22 7.79
N ASN A 116 12.86 7.17 7.14
CA ASN A 116 13.31 5.98 7.84
C ASN A 116 14.51 6.33 8.76
N PRO A 117 14.44 6.06 10.07
CA PRO A 117 15.53 6.35 11.00
C PRO A 117 16.84 5.62 10.69
N LYS A 118 16.78 4.52 9.92
CA LYS A 118 17.94 3.74 9.50
C LYS A 118 18.60 4.22 8.20
N SER A 119 18.09 5.30 7.58
CA SER A 119 18.61 5.79 6.29
C SER A 119 19.98 6.47 6.31
N ASN A 120 20.73 6.38 7.43
CA ASN A 120 21.98 7.08 7.66
C ASN A 120 23.09 6.12 8.08
#